data_AF-A0AAU3YVM5-F1
#
_entry.id   AF-A0AAU3YVM5-F1
#
_cell.length_a   1.000
_cell.length_b   1.000
_cell.length_c   1.000
_cell.angle_alpha   90.00
_cell.angle_beta   90.00
_cell.angle_gamma   90.00
#
_symmetry.space_group_name_H-M   'P 1'
#
loop_
_entity.id
_entity.type
_entity.pdbx_description
1 polymer ?
#
loop_
_entity_poly.entity_id
_entity_poly.type
_entity_poly.pdbx_seq_one_letter_code
_entity_poly.pdbx_strand_id
1 'polypeptide(L)'
;MPTREAAGIDPNEISGEEWDAAQRLADAVNLHVAAGCALREAGKVGFVAIDLADGSSDGVLYESREDATRAQRSDYRFYVKVGANTMASREAALLLLYSRRAHKAGVVFTHEQPLMPHRLELAEAFIPRALRGAAYRG
;
A
#
# COMPACT_ATOMS: atom_id res chain seq x y z
N MET A 1 1.27 -9.03 16.70
CA MET A 1 -0.18 -9.06 16.42
C MET A 1 -0.74 -7.70 16.80
N PRO A 2 -0.81 -6.69 15.90
CA PRO A 2 -1.45 -5.44 16.25
C PRO A 2 -2.96 -5.65 16.35
N THR A 3 -3.53 -5.08 17.41
CA THR A 3 -4.91 -5.21 17.88
C THR A 3 -5.91 -4.55 16.93
N ARG A 4 -7.09 -5.17 16.80
CA ARG A 4 -8.21 -4.85 15.88
C ARG A 4 -8.82 -3.43 16.02
N GLU A 5 -8.32 -2.59 16.91
CA GLU A 5 -8.94 -1.30 17.27
C GLU A 5 -8.28 -0.06 16.65
N ALA A 6 -7.09 -0.17 16.04
CA ALA A 6 -6.29 1.00 15.69
C ALA A 6 -6.83 1.88 14.54
N ALA A 7 -7.90 1.48 13.84
CA ALA A 7 -8.42 2.24 12.70
C ALA A 7 -9.80 2.90 12.93
N GLY A 8 -10.56 2.51 13.97
CA GLY A 8 -11.95 2.96 14.16
C GLY A 8 -12.87 2.68 12.95
N ILE A 9 -12.51 1.72 12.11
CA ILE A 9 -13.30 1.28 10.95
C ILE A 9 -14.08 0.07 11.45
N ASP A 10 -15.41 0.16 11.57
CA ASP A 10 -16.23 -1.03 11.74
C ASP A 10 -16.34 -1.72 10.38
N PRO A 11 -15.72 -2.90 10.18
CA PRO A 11 -15.80 -3.61 8.91
C PRO A 11 -17.22 -4.09 8.57
N ASN A 12 -18.19 -3.99 9.49
CA ASN A 12 -19.59 -4.30 9.25
C ASN A 12 -20.42 -3.10 8.75
N GLU A 13 -19.87 -1.89 8.76
CA GLU A 13 -20.56 -0.66 8.31
C GLU A 13 -20.17 -0.22 6.89
N ILE A 14 -19.58 -1.11 6.09
CA ILE A 14 -19.15 -0.80 4.71
C ILE A 14 -20.39 -0.76 3.81
N SER A 15 -20.61 0.37 3.12
CA SER A 15 -21.75 0.51 2.21
C SER A 15 -21.58 -0.32 0.93
N GLY A 16 -22.67 -0.57 0.20
CA GLY A 16 -22.60 -1.27 -1.09
C GLY A 16 -21.70 -0.55 -2.11
N GLU A 17 -21.76 0.78 -2.17
CA GLU A 17 -20.90 1.59 -3.05
C GLU A 17 -19.42 1.49 -2.66
N GLU A 18 -19.14 1.44 -1.35
CA GLU A 18 -17.78 1.25 -0.84
C GLU A 18 -17.25 -0.14 -1.15
N TRP A 19 -18.12 -1.15 -1.12
CA TRP A 19 -17.78 -2.51 -1.52
C TRP A 19 -17.46 -2.60 -3.01
N ASP A 20 -18.27 -1.96 -3.86
CA ASP A 20 -18.02 -1.91 -5.31
C ASP A 20 -16.71 -1.18 -5.64
N ALA A 21 -16.42 -0.08 -4.94
CA ALA A 21 -15.16 0.63 -5.08
C ALA A 21 -13.96 -0.22 -4.62
N ALA A 22 -14.11 -0.93 -3.50
CA ALA A 22 -13.11 -1.86 -3.01
C ALA A 22 -12.88 -3.03 -3.97
N GLN A 23 -13.93 -3.53 -4.63
CA GLN A 23 -13.82 -4.57 -5.63
C GLN A 23 -13.04 -4.08 -6.85
N ARG A 24 -13.32 -2.87 -7.36
CA ARG A 24 -12.56 -2.27 -8.46
C ARG A 24 -11.08 -2.14 -8.14
N LEU A 25 -10.75 -1.73 -6.91
CA LEU A 25 -9.37 -1.68 -6.42
C LEU A 25 -8.74 -3.08 -6.44
N ALA A 26 -9.41 -4.06 -5.83
CA ALA A 26 -8.90 -5.43 -5.77
C ALA A 26 -8.67 -6.01 -7.17
N ASP A 27 -9.60 -5.78 -8.10
CA ASP A 27 -9.50 -6.24 -9.49
C ASP A 27 -8.33 -5.58 -10.21
N ALA A 28 -8.10 -4.28 -10.03
CA ALA A 28 -6.96 -3.58 -10.61
C ALA A 28 -5.62 -4.16 -10.12
N VAL A 29 -5.50 -4.42 -8.82
CA VAL A 29 -4.29 -5.06 -8.25
C VAL A 29 -4.14 -6.49 -8.78
N ASN A 30 -5.20 -7.27 -8.72
CA ASN A 30 -5.20 -8.68 -9.11
C ASN A 30 -4.91 -8.88 -10.59
N LEU A 31 -5.32 -7.95 -11.45
CA LEU A 31 -4.99 -7.95 -12.87
C LEU A 31 -3.46 -7.95 -13.08
N HIS A 32 -2.74 -7.08 -12.38
CA HIS A 32 -1.28 -7.01 -12.49
C HIS A 32 -0.58 -8.20 -11.83
N VAL A 33 -1.14 -8.74 -10.75
CA VAL A 33 -0.65 -9.99 -10.15
C VAL A 33 -0.79 -11.16 -11.14
N ALA A 34 -1.96 -11.29 -11.79
CA ALA A 34 -2.26 -12.34 -12.74
C ALA A 34 -1.46 -12.21 -14.04
N ALA A 35 -1.20 -10.98 -14.49
CA ALA A 35 -0.33 -10.70 -15.63
C ALA A 35 1.14 -11.05 -15.38
N GLY A 36 1.51 -11.49 -14.17
CA GLY A 36 2.86 -11.97 -13.86
C GLY A 36 3.94 -10.91 -14.06
N CYS A 37 3.62 -9.65 -13.72
CA CYS A 37 4.36 -8.46 -14.17
C CYS A 37 5.88 -8.61 -14.16
N ALA A 38 6.52 -8.22 -15.28
CA ALA A 38 7.95 -8.28 -15.55
C ALA A 38 8.85 -7.68 -14.45
N LEU A 39 8.33 -6.72 -13.66
CA LEU A 39 9.04 -6.19 -12.49
C LEU A 39 9.37 -7.28 -11.47
N ARG A 40 8.49 -8.26 -11.30
CA ARG A 40 8.67 -9.39 -10.37
C ARG A 40 9.83 -10.28 -10.79
N GLU A 41 10.02 -10.53 -12.09
CA GLU A 41 11.17 -11.27 -12.61
C GLU A 41 12.49 -10.52 -12.36
N ALA A 42 12.45 -9.18 -12.40
CA ALA A 42 13.57 -8.32 -12.06
C ALA A 42 13.77 -8.11 -10.54
N GLY A 43 12.99 -8.78 -9.68
CA GLY A 43 13.04 -8.59 -8.22
C GLY A 43 12.56 -7.23 -7.74
N LYS A 44 11.89 -6.46 -8.61
CA LYS A 44 11.31 -5.15 -8.31
C LYS A 44 9.84 -5.27 -7.91
N VAL A 45 9.36 -4.25 -7.22
CA VAL A 45 7.96 -4.08 -6.84
C VAL A 45 7.34 -3.02 -7.74
N GLY A 46 6.07 -3.19 -8.10
CA GLY A 46 5.31 -2.22 -8.89
C GLY A 46 4.29 -1.47 -8.05
N PHE A 47 3.83 -0.33 -8.58
CA PHE A 47 2.78 0.48 -7.95
C PHE A 47 1.64 0.71 -8.92
N VAL A 48 0.42 0.65 -8.42
CA VAL A 48 -0.79 0.99 -9.17
C VAL A 48 -1.44 2.19 -8.50
N ALA A 49 -1.81 3.19 -9.29
CA ALA A 49 -2.57 4.33 -8.82
C ALA A 49 -4.05 3.98 -8.74
N ILE A 50 -4.68 4.28 -7.60
CA ILE A 50 -6.09 4.03 -7.32
C ILE A 50 -6.75 5.35 -6.93
N ASP A 51 -7.90 5.64 -7.54
CA ASP A 51 -8.73 6.78 -7.20
C ASP A 51 -9.46 6.57 -5.88
N LEU A 52 -9.39 7.56 -4.99
CA LEU A 52 -10.04 7.51 -3.68
C LEU A 52 -11.55 7.62 -3.77
N ALA A 53 -12.08 8.28 -4.81
CA ALA A 53 -13.51 8.49 -4.97
C ALA A 53 -14.24 7.20 -5.30
N ASP A 54 -13.74 6.41 -6.26
CA ASP A 54 -14.46 5.26 -6.79
C ASP A 54 -13.65 3.96 -6.83
N GLY A 55 -12.38 3.96 -6.39
CA GLY A 55 -11.51 2.79 -6.40
C GLY A 55 -10.99 2.39 -7.78
N SER A 56 -11.21 3.22 -8.82
CA SER A 56 -10.74 2.94 -10.18
C SER A 56 -9.22 3.12 -10.32
N SER A 57 -8.66 2.55 -11.39
CA SER A 57 -7.25 2.69 -11.75
C SER A 57 -7.12 3.16 -13.20
N ASP A 58 -5.98 3.75 -13.53
CA ASP A 58 -5.57 3.99 -14.92
C ASP A 58 -4.97 2.74 -15.60
N GLY A 59 -4.83 1.63 -14.87
CA GLY A 59 -4.34 0.36 -15.38
C GLY A 59 -2.84 0.35 -15.68
N VAL A 60 -2.11 1.37 -15.23
CA VAL A 60 -0.66 1.46 -15.43
C VAL A 60 0.07 0.91 -14.20
N LEU A 61 1.03 0.03 -14.44
CA LEU A 61 1.97 -0.41 -13.42
C LEU A 61 3.23 0.45 -13.48
N TYR A 62 3.47 1.21 -12.42
CA TYR A 62 4.62 2.09 -12.28
C TYR A 62 5.78 1.37 -11.56
N GLU A 63 7.02 1.67 -11.94
CA GLU A 63 8.21 1.13 -11.25
C GLU A 63 8.43 1.77 -9.88
N SER A 64 7.98 3.01 -9.70
CA SER A 64 8.12 3.76 -8.46
C SER A 64 6.84 4.54 -8.15
N ARG A 65 6.62 4.83 -6.87
CA ARG A 65 5.52 5.70 -6.43
C ARG A 65 5.67 7.14 -6.97
N GLU A 66 6.91 7.58 -7.16
CA GLU A 66 7.23 8.89 -7.71
C GLU A 66 6.84 9.00 -9.19
N ASP A 67 7.04 7.94 -9.99
CA ASP A 67 6.56 7.91 -11.37
C ASP A 67 5.03 7.93 -11.43
N ALA A 68 4.37 7.19 -10.53
CA ALA A 68 2.90 7.21 -10.41
C ALA A 68 2.38 8.60 -10.01
N THR A 69 3.09 9.30 -9.12
CA THR A 69 2.77 10.67 -8.71
C THR A 69 2.99 11.67 -9.85
N ARG A 70 4.09 11.54 -10.60
CA ARG A 70 4.38 12.41 -11.75
C ARG A 70 3.39 12.25 -12.90
N ALA A 71 2.85 11.05 -13.11
CA ALA A 71 1.85 10.77 -14.13
C ALA A 71 0.44 11.32 -13.78
N GLN A 72 0.28 11.89 -12.59
CA GLN A 72 -1.01 12.20 -12.02
C GLN A 72 -1.59 13.52 -12.59
N ARG A 73 -2.87 13.47 -12.97
CA ARG A 73 -3.67 14.63 -13.40
C ARG A 73 -4.75 15.05 -12.39
N SER A 74 -4.96 14.27 -11.33
CA SER A 74 -6.01 14.46 -10.31
C SER A 74 -5.44 14.23 -8.91
N ASP A 75 -5.73 15.12 -7.97
CA ASP A 75 -5.19 15.10 -6.60
C ASP A 75 -5.73 13.95 -5.72
N TYR A 76 -6.75 13.23 -6.18
CA TYR A 76 -7.49 12.26 -5.36
C TYR A 76 -7.08 10.80 -5.59
N ARG A 77 -5.78 10.49 -5.61
CA ARG A 77 -5.31 9.10 -5.75
C ARG A 77 -4.35 8.68 -4.65
N PHE A 78 -4.31 7.38 -4.39
CA PHE A 78 -3.31 6.73 -3.56
C PHE A 78 -2.68 5.56 -4.32
N TYR A 79 -1.53 5.06 -3.82
CA TYR A 79 -0.74 4.08 -4.55
C TYR A 79 -0.66 2.77 -3.79
N VAL A 80 -1.05 1.70 -4.47
CA VAL A 80 -0.99 0.34 -3.94
C VAL A 80 0.23 -0.36 -4.49
N LYS A 81 1.03 -0.93 -3.58
CA LYS A 81 2.17 -1.75 -3.94
C LYS A 81 1.68 -3.12 -4.40
N VAL A 82 2.01 -3.50 -5.64
CA VAL A 82 1.65 -4.80 -6.19
C VAL A 82 2.75 -5.81 -5.86
N GLY A 83 2.38 -6.78 -5.03
CA GLY A 83 3.24 -7.90 -4.63
C GLY A 83 2.97 -9.16 -5.44
N ALA A 84 3.46 -10.29 -4.92
CA ALA A 84 3.24 -11.62 -5.52
C ALA A 84 1.86 -12.22 -5.21
N ASN A 85 1.14 -11.66 -4.25
CA ASN A 85 -0.12 -12.18 -3.74
C ASN A 85 -1.29 -11.36 -4.27
N THR A 86 -2.41 -12.03 -4.50
CA THR A 86 -3.68 -11.36 -4.80
C THR A 86 -4.20 -10.61 -3.57
N MET A 87 -4.96 -9.55 -3.82
CA MET A 87 -5.66 -8.77 -2.81
C MET A 87 -7.10 -9.25 -2.70
N ALA A 88 -7.53 -9.56 -1.47
CA ALA A 88 -8.93 -9.89 -1.21
C ALA A 88 -9.80 -8.63 -1.14
N SER A 89 -11.06 -8.70 -1.55
CA SER A 89 -11.98 -7.55 -1.55
C SER A 89 -12.13 -6.89 -0.18
N ARG A 90 -12.10 -7.70 0.90
CA ARG A 90 -12.14 -7.18 2.28
C ARG A 90 -10.89 -6.39 2.64
N GLU A 91 -9.71 -6.83 2.20
CA GLU A 91 -8.46 -6.11 2.42
C GLU A 91 -8.46 -4.80 1.63
N ALA A 92 -8.94 -4.85 0.38
CA ALA A 92 -9.13 -3.67 -0.45
C ALA A 92 -10.08 -2.65 0.20
N ALA A 93 -11.18 -3.10 0.81
CA ALA A 93 -12.13 -2.23 1.47
C ALA A 93 -11.52 -1.52 2.68
N LEU A 94 -10.80 -2.26 3.53
CA LEU A 94 -10.07 -1.69 4.67
C LEU A 94 -9.02 -0.67 4.21
N LEU A 95 -8.28 -1.00 3.15
CA LEU A 95 -7.26 -0.12 2.58
C LEU A 95 -7.88 1.16 2.01
N LEU A 96 -8.96 1.06 1.25
CA LEU A 96 -9.64 2.22 0.66
C LEU A 96 -10.21 3.14 1.74
N LEU A 97 -10.87 2.59 2.76
CA LEU A 97 -11.42 3.35 3.88
C LEU A 97 -10.32 4.04 4.69
N TYR A 98 -9.23 3.34 4.97
CA TYR A 98 -8.07 3.91 5.61
C TYR A 98 -7.50 5.08 4.79
N SER A 99 -7.28 4.88 3.49
CA SER A 99 -6.73 5.90 2.59
C SER A 99 -7.65 7.12 2.50
N ARG A 100 -8.97 6.94 2.44
CA ARG A 100 -9.95 8.04 2.47
C ARG A 100 -9.87 8.84 3.78
N ARG A 101 -9.75 8.18 4.93
CA ARG A 101 -9.60 8.86 6.23
C ARG A 101 -8.29 9.61 6.32
N ALA A 102 -7.20 9.00 5.90
CA ALA A 102 -5.88 9.63 5.85
C ALA A 102 -5.91 10.89 4.96
N HIS A 103 -6.52 10.80 3.77
CA HIS A 103 -6.70 11.94 2.88
C HIS A 103 -7.56 13.05 3.53
N LYS A 104 -8.69 12.70 4.18
CA LYS A 104 -9.51 13.67 4.94
C LYS A 104 -8.73 14.35 6.07
N ALA A 105 -7.75 13.66 6.65
CA ALA A 105 -6.85 14.21 7.67
C ALA A 105 -5.68 15.03 7.07
N GLY A 106 -5.62 15.20 5.74
CA GLY A 106 -4.56 15.94 5.05
C GLY A 106 -3.26 15.15 4.86
N VAL A 107 -3.28 13.82 5.05
CA VAL A 107 -2.11 12.97 4.80
C VAL A 107 -2.02 12.66 3.31
N VAL A 108 -0.88 13.00 2.71
CA VAL A 108 -0.57 12.70 1.31
C VAL A 108 0.56 11.67 1.25
N PHE A 109 0.29 10.52 0.65
CA PHE A 109 1.27 9.43 0.54
C PHE A 109 2.10 9.54 -0.75
N THR A 110 2.90 10.60 -0.89
CA THR A 110 3.76 10.82 -2.06
C THR A 110 5.04 9.98 -2.05
N HIS A 111 5.65 9.77 -0.89
CA HIS A 111 6.89 8.99 -0.75
C HIS A 111 6.69 7.75 0.12
N GLU A 112 7.45 6.68 -0.13
CA GLU A 112 7.63 5.62 0.88
C GLU A 112 8.49 6.23 2.00
N GLN A 113 7.86 6.67 3.09
CA GLN A 113 8.63 6.99 4.30
C GLN A 113 9.09 5.66 4.89
N PRO A 114 10.41 5.44 5.04
CA PRO A 114 10.88 4.31 5.82
C PRO A 114 10.34 4.49 7.25
N LEU A 115 9.52 3.54 7.70
CA LEU A 115 9.11 3.43 9.09
C LEU A 115 10.35 3.12 9.92
N MET A 116 11.02 4.16 10.39
CA MET A 116 12.10 4.02 11.35
C MET A 116 11.47 3.67 12.69
N PRO A 117 11.78 2.52 13.30
CA PRO A 117 11.29 2.23 14.64
C PRO A 117 11.82 3.31 15.59
N HIS A 118 10.92 4.08 16.20
CA HIS A 118 11.27 5.12 17.17
C HIS A 118 11.96 4.57 18.44
N ARG A 119 11.98 3.23 18.61
CA ARG A 119 12.76 2.54 19.65
C ARG A 119 13.90 1.76 18.99
N LEU A 120 15.12 2.13 19.33
CA LEU A 120 16.36 1.46 18.89
C LEU A 120 16.34 -0.06 19.18
N GLU A 121 15.68 -0.49 20.26
CA GLU A 121 15.52 -1.91 20.61
C GLU A 121 14.73 -2.72 19.56
N LEU A 122 13.85 -2.08 18.78
CA LEU A 122 13.12 -2.72 17.67
C LEU A 122 13.89 -2.64 16.34
N ALA A 123 14.93 -1.81 16.26
CA ALA A 123 15.77 -1.67 15.07
C ALA A 123 16.65 -2.91 14.84
N GLU A 124 16.92 -3.71 15.88
CA GLU A 124 17.68 -4.97 15.76
C GLU A 124 17.07 -5.95 14.74
N ALA A 125 15.75 -5.91 14.56
CA ALA A 125 15.03 -6.73 13.57
C ALA A 125 15.37 -6.35 12.12
N PHE A 126 15.85 -5.12 11.89
CA PHE A 126 16.17 -4.57 10.57
C PHE A 126 17.68 -4.55 10.27
N ILE A 127 18.53 -4.83 11.26
CA ILE A 127 19.97 -4.97 11.06
C ILE A 127 20.23 -6.33 10.37
N PRO A 128 20.81 -6.36 9.16
CA PRO A 128 21.22 -7.59 8.51
C PRO A 128 22.04 -8.45 9.47
N ARG A 129 21.78 -9.76 9.51
CA ARG A 129 22.43 -10.67 10.47
C ARG A 129 23.97 -10.59 10.41
N ALA A 130 24.52 -10.23 9.25
CA ALA A 130 25.94 -10.00 9.01
C ALA A 130 26.55 -8.80 9.78
N LEU A 131 25.74 -7.80 10.15
CA LEU A 131 26.19 -6.60 10.87
C LEU A 131 26.02 -6.69 12.39
N ARG A 132 25.34 -7.72 12.92
CA ARG A 132 25.14 -7.88 14.36
C ARG A 132 26.41 -8.16 15.16
N GLY A 133 27.46 -8.69 14.51
CA GLY A 133 28.73 -9.02 15.18
C GLY A 133 29.71 -7.85 15.33
N ALA A 134 29.49 -6.72 14.63
CA ALA A 134 30.40 -5.57 14.66
C ALA A 134 30.10 -4.60 15.82
N ALA A 135 28.90 -4.65 16.40
CA ALA A 135 28.44 -3.70 17.41
C ALA A 135 28.81 -4.06 18.87
N TYR A 136 29.43 -5.22 19.12
CA TYR A 136 29.79 -5.71 20.47
C TYR A 136 31.31 -5.92 20.65
N ARG A 137 32.14 -5.11 20.00
CA ARG A 137 33.56 -4.93 20.37
C ARG A 137 33.83 -3.45 20.60
N GLY A 138 33.47 -2.98 21.78
CA GLY A 138 33.76 -1.66 22.33
C GLY A 138 33.60 -1.72 23.82
#